data_AF-A0A453HDH1-F1
#
_entry.id   AF-A0A453HDH1-F1
#
_cell.length_a   1.000
_cell.length_b   1.000
_cell.length_c   1.000
_cell.angle_alpha   90.00
_cell.angle_beta   90.00
_cell.angle_gamma   90.00
#
_symmetry.space_group_name_H-M   'P 1'
#
loop_
_entity.id
_entity.type
_entity.pdbx_description
1 polymer ?
#
loop_
_entity_poly.entity_id
_entity_poly.type
_entity_poly.pdbx_seq_one_letter_code
_entity_poly.pdbx_strand_id
1 'polypeptide(L)'
;PPSPGFRTGSAFPYAINQSRRKKKLFVIYISGQDETSSSLEQSTLVDEHVAAVISRCCIFLQLKQGDVDALQFSAIYPQKSVPSISVVGLSGAMLWNHEGYISPEDLKESIDKAWAALQLQ
;
A
#
# COMPACT_ATOMS: atom_id res chain seq x y z
N PRO A 1 -37.89 2.54 -10.23
CA PRO A 1 -36.61 3.13 -9.77
C PRO A 1 -35.67 2.05 -9.22
N PRO A 2 -34.49 1.80 -9.81
CA PRO A 2 -33.53 0.92 -9.16
C PRO A 2 -32.91 1.65 -7.97
N SER A 3 -32.83 0.98 -6.84
CA SER A 3 -32.14 1.41 -5.63
C SER A 3 -30.69 1.81 -5.96
N PRO A 4 -30.08 2.78 -5.24
CA PRO A 4 -28.69 3.13 -5.45
C PRO A 4 -27.83 1.92 -5.08
N GLY A 5 -27.53 1.11 -6.09
CA GLY A 5 -26.67 -0.05 -6.00
C GLY A 5 -25.34 0.41 -5.44
N PHE A 6 -24.99 -0.17 -4.31
CA PHE A 6 -23.61 -0.31 -3.85
C PHE A 6 -22.77 -0.69 -5.07
N ARG A 7 -21.92 0.23 -5.54
CA ARG A 7 -20.83 -0.16 -6.43
C ARG A 7 -19.88 -0.96 -5.56
N THR A 8 -20.06 -2.27 -5.55
CA THR A 8 -19.08 -3.21 -5.00
C THR A 8 -17.89 -3.28 -5.96
N GLY A 9 -17.25 -2.13 -6.21
CA GLY A 9 -15.90 -2.11 -6.73
C GLY A 9 -14.97 -2.52 -5.59
N SER A 10 -14.12 -3.51 -5.83
CA SER A 10 -13.11 -3.91 -4.86
C SER A 10 -12.21 -2.72 -4.48
N ALA A 11 -11.66 -2.70 -3.26
CA ALA A 11 -10.95 -1.52 -2.75
C ALA A 11 -9.70 -1.21 -3.58
N PHE A 12 -9.10 -2.22 -4.21
CA PHE A 12 -7.87 -2.11 -4.98
C PHE A 12 -8.00 -1.28 -6.26
N PRO A 13 -8.90 -1.58 -7.23
CA PRO A 13 -9.11 -0.72 -8.41
C PRO A 13 -9.55 0.70 -8.04
N TYR A 14 -10.35 0.83 -6.98
CA TYR A 14 -10.80 2.14 -6.50
C TYR A 14 -9.64 2.97 -5.95
N ALA A 15 -8.76 2.36 -5.16
CA ALA A 15 -7.63 3.04 -4.56
C ALA A 15 -6.55 3.43 -5.59
N ILE A 16 -6.31 2.61 -6.62
CA ILE A 16 -5.48 2.99 -7.79
C ILE A 16 -6.06 4.24 -8.46
N ASN A 17 -7.37 4.26 -8.72
CA ASN A 17 -8.00 5.41 -9.38
C ASN A 17 -7.90 6.68 -8.53
N GLN A 18 -8.06 6.56 -7.20
CA GLN A 18 -7.90 7.68 -6.28
C GLN A 18 -6.46 8.20 -6.22
N SER A 19 -5.46 7.32 -6.14
CA SER A 19 -4.03 7.69 -6.17
C SER A 19 -3.72 8.51 -7.42
N ARG A 20 -4.16 8.04 -8.60
CA ARG A 20 -4.01 8.75 -9.87
C ARG A 20 -4.64 10.14 -9.86
N ARG A 21 -5.89 10.26 -9.41
CA ARG A 21 -6.60 11.56 -9.35
C ARG A 21 -5.94 12.55 -8.39
N LYS A 22 -5.46 12.06 -7.24
CA LYS A 22 -4.85 12.88 -6.19
C LYS A 22 -3.35 13.12 -6.39
N LYS A 23 -2.74 12.53 -7.43
CA LYS A 23 -1.29 12.53 -7.66
C LYS A 23 -0.49 12.07 -6.43
N LYS A 24 -1.03 11.07 -5.70
CA LYS A 24 -0.42 10.49 -4.51
C LYS A 24 0.15 9.12 -4.82
N LEU A 25 1.18 8.69 -4.08
CA LEU A 25 1.65 7.30 -4.14
C LEU A 25 0.54 6.36 -3.70
N PHE A 26 0.54 5.15 -4.25
CA PHE A 26 -0.32 4.10 -3.77
C PHE A 26 0.52 3.10 -2.98
N VAL A 27 0.30 3.02 -1.67
CA VAL A 27 1.04 2.15 -0.77
C VAL A 27 0.12 1.02 -0.33
N ILE A 28 0.53 -0.21 -0.62
CA ILE A 28 -0.22 -1.42 -0.27
C ILE A 28 0.59 -2.16 0.79
N TYR A 29 -0.05 -2.47 1.90
CA TYR A 29 0.48 -3.39 2.90
C TYR A 29 -0.36 -4.66 2.89
N ILE A 30 0.28 -5.82 2.77
CA ILE A 30 -0.38 -7.13 2.85
C ILE A 30 0.13 -7.81 4.12
N SER A 31 -0.75 -8.03 5.09
CA SER A 31 -0.42 -8.80 6.30
C SER A 31 -0.69 -10.29 6.13
N GLY A 32 0.17 -11.10 6.74
CA GLY A 32 -0.01 -12.53 6.98
C GLY A 32 -0.56 -12.82 8.38
N GLN A 33 -0.62 -14.10 8.74
CA GLN A 33 -0.96 -14.56 10.10
C GLN A 33 0.27 -14.73 11.00
N ASP A 34 1.43 -14.24 10.56
CA ASP A 34 2.71 -14.41 11.22
C ASP A 34 3.02 -13.28 12.22
N GLU A 35 3.96 -13.57 13.13
CA GLU A 35 4.37 -12.62 14.17
C GLU A 35 5.02 -11.36 13.58
N THR A 36 5.63 -11.48 12.40
CA THR A 36 6.24 -10.33 11.70
C THR A 36 5.18 -9.32 11.25
N SER A 37 4.05 -9.79 10.74
CA SER A 37 2.91 -8.92 10.40
C SER A 37 2.36 -8.20 11.61
N SER A 38 2.17 -8.93 12.71
CA SER A 38 1.70 -8.35 13.98
C SER A 38 2.68 -7.29 14.50
N SER A 39 3.98 -7.58 14.41
CA SER A 39 5.04 -6.67 14.83
C SER A 39 5.05 -5.39 13.99
N LEU A 40 4.90 -5.49 12.66
CA LEU A 40 4.82 -4.32 11.78
C LEU A 40 3.60 -3.45 12.08
N GLU A 41 2.42 -4.07 12.26
CA GLU A 41 1.19 -3.35 12.57
C GLU A 41 1.27 -2.62 13.92
N GLN A 42 1.92 -3.22 14.92
CA GLN A 42 2.01 -2.67 16.28
C GLN A 42 3.21 -1.75 16.53
N SER A 43 4.20 -1.72 15.62
CA SER A 43 5.39 -0.86 15.76
C SER A 43 5.54 0.11 14.59
N THR A 44 5.67 -0.42 13.38
CA THR A 44 6.13 0.34 12.21
C THR A 44 5.03 1.14 11.57
N LEU A 45 3.83 0.57 11.41
CA LEU A 45 2.70 1.25 10.76
C LEU A 45 2.01 2.26 11.66
N VAL A 46 2.15 2.12 12.99
CA VAL A 46 1.62 3.05 14.00
C VAL A 46 2.62 4.12 14.42
N ASP A 47 3.87 4.04 13.96
CA ASP A 47 4.86 5.08 14.19
C ASP A 47 4.37 6.43 13.63
N GLU A 48 4.48 7.47 14.45
CA GLU A 48 3.92 8.78 14.12
C GLU A 48 4.54 9.39 12.86
N HIS A 49 5.83 9.15 12.63
CA HIS A 49 6.54 9.68 11.46
C HIS A 49 6.13 8.94 10.19
N VAL A 50 5.97 7.62 10.27
CA VAL A 50 5.44 6.80 9.17
C VAL A 50 4.01 7.22 8.84
N ALA A 51 3.13 7.28 9.83
CA ALA A 51 1.72 7.65 9.64
C ALA A 51 1.58 9.06 9.03
N ALA A 52 2.41 10.02 9.47
CA ALA A 52 2.44 11.37 8.93
C ALA A 52 2.83 11.41 7.44
N VAL A 53 3.88 10.69 7.06
CA VAL A 53 4.34 10.61 5.65
C VAL A 53 3.30 9.91 4.77
N ILE A 54 2.72 8.82 5.25
CA ILE A 54 1.66 8.08 4.55
C ILE A 54 0.44 8.98 4.31
N SER A 55 -0.06 9.66 5.34
CA SER A 55 -1.24 10.54 5.22
C SER A 55 -0.99 11.71 4.26
N ARG A 56 0.22 12.27 4.29
CA ARG A 56 0.63 13.40 3.43
C ARG A 56 0.72 13.00 1.97
N CYS A 57 1.51 11.98 1.65
CA CYS A 57 1.95 11.70 0.27
C CYS A 57 1.26 10.49 -0.38
N CYS A 58 0.56 9.67 0.41
CA CYS A 58 0.13 8.34 -0.03
C CYS A 58 -1.38 8.13 0.10
N ILE A 59 -1.89 7.17 -0.66
CA ILE A 59 -3.13 6.44 -0.40
C ILE A 59 -2.68 5.08 0.12
N PHE A 60 -2.93 4.81 1.40
CA PHE A 60 -2.57 3.55 2.04
C PHE A 60 -3.74 2.57 1.99
N LEU A 61 -3.44 1.33 1.60
CA LEU A 61 -4.39 0.23 1.59
C LEU A 61 -3.77 -0.95 2.34
N GLN A 62 -4.40 -1.32 3.45
CA GLN A 62 -4.06 -2.52 4.19
C GLN A 62 -4.97 -3.66 3.74
N LEU A 63 -4.37 -4.77 3.38
CA LEU A 63 -5.01 -5.98 2.90
C LEU A 63 -4.53 -7.17 3.73
N LYS A 64 -5.35 -8.21 3.82
CA LYS A 64 -4.93 -9.47 4.43
C LYS A 64 -4.64 -10.50 3.36
N GLN A 65 -3.65 -11.36 3.60
CA GLN A 65 -3.36 -12.47 2.72
C GLN A 65 -4.61 -13.33 2.50
N GLY A 66 -4.93 -13.60 1.24
CA GLY A 66 -6.12 -14.37 0.85
C GLY A 66 -7.36 -13.53 0.58
N ASP A 67 -7.36 -12.23 0.92
CA ASP A 67 -8.46 -11.33 0.53
C ASP A 67 -8.54 -11.19 -0.99
N VAL A 68 -9.75 -10.95 -1.50
CA VAL A 68 -9.99 -10.74 -2.94
C VAL A 68 -9.11 -9.61 -3.48
N ASP A 69 -8.99 -8.50 -2.76
CA ASP A 69 -8.13 -7.37 -3.13
C ASP A 69 -6.64 -7.76 -3.11
N ALA A 70 -6.20 -8.59 -2.16
CA ALA A 70 -4.81 -9.06 -2.08
C ALA A 70 -4.47 -10.02 -3.22
N LEU A 71 -5.41 -10.90 -3.59
CA LEU A 71 -5.28 -11.80 -4.74
C LEU A 71 -5.24 -11.02 -6.05
N GLN A 72 -6.10 -10.00 -6.20
CA GLN A 72 -6.09 -9.12 -7.36
C GLN A 72 -4.77 -8.33 -7.48
N PHE A 73 -4.27 -7.80 -6.37
CA PHE A 73 -2.96 -7.14 -6.34
C PHE A 73 -1.85 -8.11 -6.74
N SER A 74 -1.83 -9.29 -6.12
CA SER A 74 -0.79 -10.32 -6.34
C SER A 74 -0.80 -10.87 -7.76
N ALA A 75 -1.94 -10.85 -8.45
CA ALA A 75 -2.03 -11.23 -9.87
C ALA A 75 -1.30 -10.25 -10.81
N ILE A 76 -1.16 -8.99 -10.40
CA ILE A 76 -0.46 -7.94 -11.17
C ILE A 76 0.98 -7.80 -10.68
N TYR A 77 1.19 -7.87 -9.36
CA TYR A 77 2.48 -7.73 -8.70
C TYR A 77 2.75 -8.96 -7.84
N PRO A 78 3.37 -10.01 -8.40
CA PRO A 78 3.61 -11.25 -7.66
C PRO A 78 4.53 -10.98 -6.45
N GLN A 79 4.00 -11.26 -5.27
CA GLN A 79 4.68 -11.16 -3.97
C GLN A 79 5.21 -12.55 -3.59
N LYS A 80 6.43 -12.66 -3.04
CA LYS A 80 6.99 -13.97 -2.64
C LYS A 80 6.65 -14.33 -1.20
N SER A 81 6.45 -13.33 -0.34
CA SER A 81 6.27 -13.52 1.10
C SER A 81 5.33 -12.47 1.70
N VAL A 82 4.80 -12.76 2.88
CA VAL A 82 4.08 -11.82 3.75
C VAL A 82 4.81 -11.72 5.10
N PRO A 83 4.71 -10.59 5.84
CA PRO A 83 4.10 -9.33 5.42
C PRO A 83 4.86 -8.68 4.27
N SER A 84 4.20 -7.81 3.53
CA SER A 84 4.87 -7.05 2.48
C SER A 84 4.30 -5.66 2.30
N ILE A 85 5.17 -4.74 1.87
CA ILE A 85 4.82 -3.35 1.60
C ILE A 85 5.28 -3.01 0.19
N SER A 86 4.33 -2.56 -0.63
CA SER A 86 4.56 -2.16 -2.01
C SER A 86 4.16 -0.71 -2.23
N VAL A 87 4.99 0.02 -2.95
CA VAL A 87 4.73 1.41 -3.35
C VAL A 87 4.58 1.46 -4.87
N VAL A 88 3.42 1.88 -5.33
CA VAL A 88 3.06 1.98 -6.75
C VAL A 88 2.91 3.46 -7.13
N GLY A 89 3.55 3.83 -8.23
CA GLY A 89 3.50 5.18 -8.80
C GLY A 89 2.23 5.43 -9.63
N LEU A 90 2.07 6.66 -10.12
CA LEU A 90 0.87 7.08 -10.85
C LEU A 90 0.68 6.35 -12.19
N SER A 91 1.79 5.96 -12.82
CA SER A 91 1.76 5.13 -14.03
C SER A 91 1.21 3.73 -13.78
N GLY A 92 1.15 3.27 -12.52
CA GLY A 92 0.93 1.87 -12.19
C GLY A 92 2.22 1.05 -12.27
N ALA A 93 3.39 1.67 -12.21
CA ALA A 93 4.65 0.98 -12.01
C ALA A 93 4.93 0.81 -10.51
N MET A 94 5.40 -0.36 -10.10
CA MET A 94 5.95 -0.58 -8.75
C MET A 94 7.27 0.20 -8.63
N LEU A 95 7.29 1.19 -7.74
CA LEU A 95 8.47 2.02 -7.48
C LEU A 95 9.37 1.40 -6.42
N TRP A 96 8.77 0.70 -5.46
CA TRP A 96 9.48 0.07 -4.36
C TRP A 96 8.66 -1.08 -3.79
N ASN A 97 9.34 -2.10 -3.27
CA ASN A 97 8.74 -3.25 -2.60
C ASN A 97 9.69 -3.76 -1.53
N HIS A 98 9.12 -4.17 -0.40
CA HIS A 98 9.83 -4.85 0.67
C HIS A 98 8.98 -5.97 1.23
N GLU A 99 9.62 -7.10 1.49
CA GLU A 99 8.99 -8.28 2.08
C GLU A 99 9.63 -8.56 3.44
N GLY A 100 8.80 -8.95 4.41
CA GLY A 100 9.20 -9.17 5.80
C GLY A 100 9.24 -7.87 6.61
N TYR A 101 9.92 -7.94 7.74
CA TYR A 101 10.04 -6.82 8.68
C TYR A 101 10.83 -5.66 8.07
N ILE A 102 10.38 -4.44 8.34
CA ILE A 102 11.08 -3.19 8.05
C ILE A 102 10.93 -2.27 9.25
N SER A 103 11.97 -1.52 9.56
CA SER A 103 11.93 -0.54 10.63
C SER A 103 11.09 0.69 10.23
N PRO A 104 10.58 1.49 11.19
CA PRO A 104 9.85 2.72 10.88
C PRO A 104 10.70 3.72 10.09
N GLU A 105 11.99 3.84 10.42
CA GLU A 105 12.95 4.73 9.77
C GLU A 105 13.17 4.35 8.30
N ASP A 106 13.42 3.07 8.02
CA ASP A 106 13.64 2.57 6.67
C ASP A 106 12.38 2.68 5.80
N LEU A 107 11.20 2.42 6.38
CA LEU A 107 9.93 2.55 5.68
C LEU A 107 9.67 4.01 5.30
N LYS A 108 9.86 4.93 6.25
CA LYS A 108 9.72 6.36 5.99
C LYS A 108 10.68 6.81 4.89
N GLU A 109 11.96 6.46 4.98
CA GLU A 109 12.95 6.84 3.97
C GLU A 109 12.59 6.29 2.58
N SER A 110 12.11 5.05 2.52
CA SER A 110 11.67 4.43 1.28
C SER A 110 10.47 5.13 0.65
N ILE A 111 9.49 5.57 1.45
CA ILE A 111 8.35 6.35 0.97
C ILE A 111 8.79 7.74 0.51
N ASP A 112 9.66 8.42 1.27
CA ASP A 112 10.19 9.74 0.89
C ASP A 112 10.95 9.67 -0.46
N LYS A 113 11.77 8.62 -0.66
CA LYS A 113 12.47 8.36 -1.93
C LYS A 113 11.49 8.09 -3.08
N ALA A 114 10.50 7.23 -2.86
CA ALA A 114 9.48 6.94 -3.86
C ALA A 114 8.64 8.19 -4.21
N TRP A 115 8.39 9.06 -3.23
CA TRP A 115 7.66 10.31 -3.42
C TRP A 115 8.46 11.30 -4.28
N ALA A 116 9.76 11.43 -4.00
CA ALA A 116 10.66 12.24 -4.81
C ALA A 116 10.72 11.73 -6.26
N ALA A 117 10.81 10.41 -6.45
CA ALA A 117 10.78 9.78 -7.78
C ALA A 117 9.45 10.03 -8.52
N LEU A 118 8.33 10.06 -7.79
CA LEU A 118 7.02 10.36 -8.37
C LEU A 118 6.93 11.80 -8.91
N GLN A 119 7.58 12.77 -8.26
CA GLN A 119 7.57 14.17 -8.74
C GLN A 119 8.36 14.38 -10.03
N LEU A 120 9.15 13.39 -10.45
CA LEU A 120 9.91 13.39 -11.70
C LEU A 120 9.17 12.71 -12.87
N GLN A 121 7.98 12.16 -12.64
CA GLN A 121 7.11 11.53 -13.65
C GLN A 121 6.09 12.52 -14.22
#